data_AF-A0A7T2VYX4-F1
#
_entry.id   AF-A0A7T2VYX4-F1
#
_cell.length_a   1.000
_cell.length_b   1.000
_cell.length_c   1.000
_cell.angle_alpha   90.00
_cell.angle_beta   90.00
_cell.angle_gamma   90.00
#
_symmetry.space_group_name_H-M   'P 1'
#
loop_
_entity.id
_entity.type
_entity.pdbx_description
1 polymer ?
#
loop_
_entity_poly.entity_id
_entity_poly.type
_entity_poly.pdbx_seq_one_letter_code
_entity_poly.pdbx_strand_id
1 'polypeptide(L)'
;MQASIYQDVIGIQAAGQAYSLGSRFQECSQHRAVRLETIFELVILKFREDLLQALAEEPPGPARHLRAYVRCVCEHALSRQRGQKTAAQLLTRARFQNIWFDFVDAACADDLVSEDIALQCRAMVEDLWVIHVLVEPMAPQRITGIREHLLSLCGNDGNHESHRIN
;
A
#
# COMPACT_ATOMS: atom_id res chain seq x y z
N MET A 1 11.42 -64.64 15.19
CA MET A 1 11.23 -63.35 15.89
C MET A 1 12.26 -62.32 15.38
N GLN A 2 12.21 -61.97 14.08
CA GLN A 2 13.19 -61.07 13.43
C GLN A 2 12.54 -60.04 12.47
N ALA A 3 11.21 -60.11 12.24
CA ALA A 3 10.50 -59.22 11.32
C ALA A 3 10.06 -57.87 11.94
N SER A 4 10.05 -57.76 13.27
CA SER A 4 9.54 -56.56 13.98
C SER A 4 10.49 -55.38 13.94
N ILE A 5 11.81 -55.62 13.92
CA ILE A 5 12.82 -54.55 14.05
C ILE A 5 12.97 -53.78 12.72
N TYR A 6 12.78 -54.44 11.57
CA TYR A 6 12.91 -53.79 10.27
C TYR A 6 11.74 -52.84 9.95
N GLN A 7 10.53 -53.09 10.46
CA GLN A 7 9.38 -52.19 10.27
C GLN A 7 9.52 -50.91 11.10
N ASP A 8 10.05 -50.99 12.32
CA ASP A 8 10.28 -49.82 13.18
C ASP A 8 11.39 -48.90 12.65
N VAL A 9 12.46 -49.47 12.10
CA VAL A 9 13.55 -48.67 11.51
C VAL A 9 13.07 -47.89 10.28
N ILE A 10 12.25 -48.49 9.42
CA ILE A 10 11.67 -47.82 8.26
C ILE A 10 10.68 -46.72 8.70
N GLY A 11 9.87 -46.97 9.74
CA GLY A 11 8.95 -45.98 10.30
C GLY A 11 9.65 -44.76 10.92
N ILE A 12 10.76 -44.97 11.64
CA ILE A 12 11.57 -43.89 12.23
C ILE A 12 12.30 -43.08 11.16
N GLN A 13 12.79 -43.73 10.11
CA GLN A 13 13.48 -43.05 9.00
C GLN A 13 12.50 -42.23 8.14
N ALA A 14 11.29 -42.76 7.89
CA ALA A 14 10.22 -42.03 7.21
C ALA A 14 9.70 -40.84 8.05
N ALA A 15 9.55 -41.01 9.36
CA ALA A 15 9.20 -39.92 10.27
C ALA A 15 10.29 -38.83 10.29
N GLY A 16 11.57 -39.19 10.42
CA GLY A 16 12.69 -38.24 10.40
C GLY A 16 12.83 -37.49 9.07
N GLN A 17 12.51 -38.13 7.94
CA GLN A 17 12.42 -37.45 6.64
C GLN A 17 11.22 -36.51 6.54
N ALA A 18 10.06 -36.88 7.09
CA ALA A 18 8.89 -36.00 7.13
C ALA A 18 9.12 -34.77 8.03
N TYR A 19 9.77 -34.94 9.19
CA TYR A 19 10.12 -33.85 10.09
C TYR A 19 11.19 -32.91 9.50
N SER A 20 12.21 -33.44 8.83
CA SER A 20 13.23 -32.61 8.17
C SER A 20 12.73 -31.90 6.91
N LEU A 21 11.77 -32.48 6.19
CA LEU A 21 11.06 -31.77 5.12
C LEU A 21 10.15 -30.69 5.71
N GLY A 22 9.38 -31.00 6.75
CA GLY A 22 8.52 -30.03 7.45
C GLY A 22 9.32 -28.82 7.98
N SER A 23 10.48 -29.05 8.59
CA SER A 23 11.34 -27.97 9.08
C SER A 23 11.91 -27.12 7.94
N ARG A 24 12.37 -27.73 6.85
CA ARG A 24 12.86 -27.00 5.66
C ARG A 24 11.77 -26.22 4.93
N PHE A 25 10.56 -26.77 4.83
CA PHE A 25 9.41 -26.06 4.29
C PHE A 25 9.01 -24.88 5.17
N GLN A 26 9.04 -25.06 6.50
CA GLN A 26 8.74 -24.01 7.45
C GLN A 26 9.78 -22.89 7.41
N GLU A 27 11.07 -23.21 7.40
CA GLU A 27 12.16 -22.24 7.25
C GLU A 27 12.06 -21.47 5.93
N CYS A 28 11.82 -22.17 4.81
CA CYS A 28 11.62 -21.53 3.51
C CYS A 28 10.38 -20.62 3.49
N SER A 29 9.29 -21.02 4.17
CA SER A 29 8.08 -20.22 4.30
C SER A 29 8.30 -18.95 5.15
N GLN A 30 9.10 -19.05 6.22
CA GLN A 30 9.47 -17.91 7.07
C GLN A 30 10.36 -16.93 6.31
N HIS A 31 11.39 -17.42 5.62
CA HIS A 31 12.23 -16.56 4.76
C HIS A 31 11.42 -15.85 3.67
N ARG A 32 10.42 -16.54 3.10
CA ARG A 32 9.52 -15.92 2.13
C ARG A 32 8.63 -14.85 2.78
N ALA A 33 8.10 -15.10 3.97
CA ALA A 33 7.30 -14.13 4.71
C ALA A 33 8.10 -12.86 5.01
N VAL A 34 9.30 -13.00 5.60
CA VAL A 34 10.20 -11.89 5.88
C VAL A 34 10.52 -11.09 4.61
N ARG A 35 10.79 -11.77 3.50
CA ARG A 35 11.07 -11.08 2.22
C ARG A 35 9.90 -10.25 1.72
N LEU A 36 8.66 -10.76 1.85
CA LEU A 36 7.46 -10.02 1.44
C LEU A 36 7.23 -8.80 2.32
N GLU A 37 7.47 -8.93 3.63
CA GLU A 37 7.40 -7.82 4.58
C GLU A 37 8.41 -6.73 4.25
N THR A 38 9.67 -7.11 4.02
CA THR A 38 10.72 -6.15 3.60
C THR A 38 10.35 -5.43 2.31
N ILE A 39 9.77 -6.13 1.32
CA ILE A 39 9.32 -5.48 0.07
C ILE A 39 8.24 -4.43 0.36
N PHE A 40 7.27 -4.75 1.21
CA PHE A 40 6.21 -3.81 1.56
C PHE A 40 6.75 -2.59 2.31
N GLU A 41 7.60 -2.81 3.32
CA GLU A 41 8.21 -1.74 4.11
C GLU A 41 9.05 -0.80 3.23
N LEU A 42 9.82 -1.33 2.28
CA LEU A 42 10.58 -0.52 1.33
C LEU A 42 9.67 0.33 0.43
N VAL A 43 8.52 -0.20 0.00
CA VAL A 43 7.54 0.56 -0.78
C VAL A 43 6.92 1.67 0.07
N ILE A 44 6.52 1.38 1.31
CA ILE A 44 5.99 2.39 2.24
C ILE A 44 7.03 3.47 2.54
N LEU A 45 8.28 3.10 2.78
CA LEU A 45 9.37 4.04 3.00
C LEU A 45 9.50 4.99 1.80
N LYS A 46 9.45 4.45 0.59
CA LYS A 46 9.53 5.26 -0.63
C LYS A 46 8.33 6.22 -0.77
N PHE A 47 7.13 5.76 -0.47
CA PHE A 47 5.95 6.64 -0.41
C PHE A 47 6.12 7.77 0.61
N ARG A 48 6.72 7.51 1.78
CA ARG A 48 6.98 8.54 2.80
C ARG A 48 8.00 9.56 2.31
N GLU A 49 9.08 9.11 1.68
CA GLU A 49 10.10 10.01 1.10
C GLU A 49 9.49 10.91 0.01
N ASP A 50 8.74 10.32 -0.92
CA ASP A 50 8.13 11.06 -2.03
C ASP A 50 6.99 11.98 -1.56
N LEU A 51 6.27 11.60 -0.50
CA LEU A 51 5.29 12.48 0.14
C LEU A 51 5.96 13.71 0.77
N LEU A 52 7.08 13.55 1.46
CA LEU A 52 7.81 14.68 2.03
C LEU A 52 8.30 15.65 0.95
N GLN A 53 8.75 15.11 -0.19
CA GLN A 53 9.13 15.92 -1.34
C GLN A 53 7.92 16.67 -1.92
N ALA A 54 6.80 15.97 -2.14
CA ALA A 54 5.57 16.60 -2.63
C ALA A 54 5.03 17.68 -1.68
N LEU A 55 5.12 17.46 -0.36
CA LEU A 55 4.76 18.44 0.66
C LEU A 55 5.64 19.69 0.58
N ALA A 56 6.94 19.54 0.33
CA ALA A 56 7.85 20.68 0.21
C ALA A 56 7.51 21.58 -0.99
N GLU A 57 6.88 21.02 -2.02
CA GLU A 57 6.48 21.71 -3.26
C GLU A 57 5.05 22.26 -3.21
N GLU A 58 4.18 21.72 -2.35
CA GLU A 58 2.80 22.20 -2.21
C GLU A 58 2.71 23.49 -1.37
N PRO A 59 1.99 24.52 -1.87
CA PRO A 59 1.79 25.75 -1.13
C PRO A 59 1.02 25.53 0.18
N PRO A 60 1.24 26.36 1.21
CA PRO A 60 0.42 26.36 2.42
C PRO A 60 -1.07 26.49 2.09
N GLY A 61 -1.89 25.67 2.73
CA GLY A 61 -3.35 25.68 2.54
C GLY A 61 -4.05 24.54 3.29
N PRO A 62 -5.38 24.61 3.42
CA PRO A 62 -6.17 23.65 4.21
C PRO A 62 -6.14 22.23 3.65
N ALA A 63 -5.82 22.06 2.36
CA ALA A 63 -5.76 20.76 1.68
C ALA A 63 -4.32 20.35 1.31
N ARG A 64 -3.31 21.02 1.89
CA ARG A 64 -1.91 20.86 1.45
C ARG A 64 -1.46 19.40 1.51
N HIS A 65 -1.82 18.70 2.58
CA HIS A 65 -1.34 17.34 2.80
C HIS A 65 -2.05 16.35 1.87
N LEU A 66 -3.37 16.47 1.71
CA LEU A 66 -4.15 15.66 0.80
C LEU A 66 -3.72 15.86 -0.66
N ARG A 67 -3.41 17.10 -1.04
CA ARG A 67 -2.89 17.42 -2.38
C ARG A 67 -1.52 16.79 -2.61
N ALA A 68 -0.61 16.88 -1.65
CA ALA A 68 0.70 16.23 -1.72
C ALA A 68 0.56 14.70 -1.80
N TYR A 69 -0.36 14.11 -1.01
CA TYR A 69 -0.67 12.69 -1.03
C TYR A 69 -1.19 12.24 -2.40
N VAL A 70 -2.16 12.95 -2.97
CA VAL A 70 -2.71 12.68 -4.31
C VAL A 70 -1.60 12.71 -5.37
N ARG A 71 -0.72 13.71 -5.33
CA ARG A 71 0.41 13.79 -6.26
C ARG A 71 1.37 12.62 -6.10
N CYS A 72 1.78 12.33 -4.88
CA CYS A 72 2.69 11.24 -4.55
C CYS A 72 2.16 9.90 -5.07
N VAL A 73 0.89 9.56 -4.82
CA VAL A 73 0.31 8.30 -5.28
C VAL A 73 0.21 8.23 -6.80
N CYS A 74 -0.18 9.31 -7.47
CA CYS A 74 -0.22 9.34 -8.93
C CYS A 74 1.18 9.24 -9.56
N GLU A 75 2.21 9.83 -8.97
CA GLU A 75 3.60 9.71 -9.41
C GLU A 75 4.15 8.30 -9.21
N HIS A 76 3.80 7.66 -8.11
CA HIS A 76 4.07 6.23 -7.90
C HIS A 76 3.41 5.37 -8.97
N ALA A 77 2.17 5.66 -9.36
CA ALA A 77 1.50 4.94 -10.45
C ALA A 77 2.22 5.13 -11.79
N LEU A 78 2.69 6.35 -12.09
CA LEU A 78 3.39 6.66 -13.35
C LEU A 78 4.81 6.08 -13.42
N SER A 79 5.54 6.04 -12.31
CA SER A 79 6.95 5.63 -12.27
C SER A 79 7.18 4.11 -12.23
N ARG A 80 6.14 3.32 -11.93
CA ARG A 80 6.20 1.84 -11.89
C ARG A 80 7.36 1.30 -11.05
N GLN A 81 7.46 1.75 -9.80
CA GLN A 81 8.54 1.34 -8.90
C GLN A 81 8.56 -0.19 -8.66
N ARG A 82 9.76 -0.72 -8.46
CA ARG A 82 9.96 -2.14 -8.16
C ARG A 82 9.25 -2.51 -6.85
N GLY A 83 8.50 -3.60 -6.86
CA GLY A 83 7.82 -4.11 -5.66
C GLY A 83 6.40 -3.58 -5.46
N GLN A 84 5.94 -2.57 -6.22
CA GLN A 84 4.57 -2.05 -6.12
C GLN A 84 3.51 -3.13 -6.30
N LYS A 85 3.68 -4.02 -7.28
CA LYS A 85 2.75 -5.15 -7.50
C LYS A 85 2.66 -6.08 -6.29
N THR A 86 3.80 -6.40 -5.69
CA THR A 86 3.85 -7.21 -4.47
C THR A 86 3.20 -6.47 -3.31
N ALA A 87 3.49 -5.18 -3.14
CA ALA A 87 2.92 -4.37 -2.07
C ALA A 87 1.39 -4.27 -2.19
N ALA A 88 0.87 -3.98 -3.38
CA ALA A 88 -0.57 -3.92 -3.64
C ALA A 88 -1.25 -5.29 -3.42
N GLN A 89 -0.59 -6.42 -3.75
CA GLN A 89 -1.11 -7.75 -3.39
C GLN A 89 -1.18 -7.97 -1.87
N LEU A 90 -0.20 -7.45 -1.12
CA LEU A 90 -0.16 -7.59 0.33
C LEU A 90 -1.25 -6.78 1.04
N LEU A 91 -1.75 -5.70 0.44
CA LEU A 91 -2.91 -4.95 0.93
C LEU A 91 -4.22 -5.76 0.98
N THR A 92 -4.25 -6.99 0.49
CA THR A 92 -5.36 -7.93 0.74
C THR A 92 -5.35 -8.54 2.15
N ARG A 93 -4.28 -8.31 2.93
CA ARG A 93 -4.08 -8.87 4.25
C ARG A 93 -4.16 -7.76 5.30
N ALA A 94 -4.98 -7.97 6.33
CA ALA A 94 -5.30 -6.98 7.36
C ALA A 94 -4.07 -6.27 7.98
N ARG A 95 -2.99 -7.02 8.28
CA ARG A 95 -1.74 -6.44 8.79
C ARG A 95 -1.19 -5.31 7.91
N PHE A 96 -1.16 -5.51 6.61
CA PHE A 96 -0.57 -4.56 5.66
C PHE A 96 -1.54 -3.41 5.36
N GLN A 97 -2.85 -3.68 5.42
CA GLN A 97 -3.88 -2.62 5.39
C GLN A 97 -3.70 -1.65 6.55
N ASN A 98 -3.50 -2.16 7.78
CA ASN A 98 -3.29 -1.30 8.95
C ASN A 98 -2.06 -0.40 8.77
N ILE A 99 -0.93 -0.95 8.30
CA ILE A 99 0.28 -0.14 8.04
C ILE A 99 0.02 0.93 6.97
N TRP A 100 -0.76 0.59 5.94
CA TRP A 100 -1.16 1.53 4.90
C TRP A 100 -2.06 2.64 5.45
N PHE A 101 -3.10 2.30 6.22
CA PHE A 101 -3.99 3.28 6.82
C PHE A 101 -3.26 4.18 7.83
N ASP A 102 -2.39 3.63 8.68
CA ASP A 102 -1.54 4.42 9.58
C ASP A 102 -0.66 5.40 8.80
N PHE A 103 -0.17 5.01 7.62
CA PHE A 103 0.57 5.91 6.73
C PHE A 103 -0.33 7.01 6.17
N VAL A 104 -1.52 6.68 5.65
CA VAL A 104 -2.44 7.64 5.03
C VAL A 104 -2.99 8.63 6.06
N ASP A 105 -3.36 8.16 7.25
CA ASP A 105 -3.83 9.00 8.34
C ASP A 105 -2.73 9.96 8.79
N ALA A 106 -1.49 9.48 8.93
CA ALA A 106 -0.35 10.34 9.24
C ALA A 106 -0.04 11.33 8.09
N ALA A 107 -0.22 10.91 6.83
CA ALA A 107 0.02 11.75 5.67
C ALA A 107 -0.92 12.97 5.64
N CYS A 108 -2.19 12.78 6.01
CA CYS A 108 -3.26 13.78 5.90
C CYS A 108 -3.69 14.38 7.24
N ALA A 109 -2.95 14.14 8.33
CA ALA A 109 -3.36 14.50 9.69
C ALA A 109 -3.62 16.00 9.91
N ASP A 110 -2.89 16.86 9.18
CA ASP A 110 -2.92 18.32 9.35
C ASP A 110 -3.89 19.02 8.37
N ASP A 111 -4.64 18.28 7.57
CA ASP A 111 -5.62 18.88 6.66
C ASP A 111 -6.87 19.38 7.39
N LEU A 112 -7.43 20.47 6.85
CA LEU A 112 -8.66 21.11 7.31
C LEU A 112 -9.79 21.00 6.26
N VAL A 113 -9.65 20.09 5.29
CA VAL A 113 -10.70 19.81 4.29
C VAL A 113 -11.87 19.04 4.90
N SER A 114 -13.04 19.09 4.23
CA SER A 114 -14.18 18.27 4.65
C SER A 114 -13.86 16.77 4.62
N GLU A 115 -14.39 16.02 5.59
CA GLU A 115 -14.15 14.58 5.72
C GLU A 115 -14.60 13.81 4.47
N ASP A 116 -15.72 14.22 3.86
CA ASP A 116 -16.24 13.62 2.63
C ASP A 116 -15.27 13.78 1.46
N ILE A 117 -14.68 14.98 1.28
CA ILE A 117 -13.70 15.23 0.21
C ILE A 117 -12.41 14.46 0.50
N ALA A 118 -11.95 14.46 1.75
CA ALA A 118 -10.76 13.71 2.15
C ALA A 118 -10.94 12.21 1.90
N LEU A 119 -12.09 11.65 2.25
CA LEU A 119 -12.40 10.25 2.02
C LEU A 119 -12.48 9.92 0.52
N GLN A 120 -13.19 10.75 -0.25
CA GLN A 120 -13.33 10.55 -1.71
C GLN A 120 -11.97 10.61 -2.42
N CYS A 121 -11.15 11.62 -2.13
CA CYS A 121 -9.84 11.77 -2.75
C CYS A 121 -8.91 10.61 -2.40
N ARG A 122 -8.88 10.19 -1.13
CA ARG A 122 -8.07 9.03 -0.68
C ARG A 122 -8.54 7.75 -1.36
N ALA A 123 -9.82 7.42 -1.29
CA ALA A 123 -10.35 6.21 -1.90
C ALA A 123 -10.09 6.16 -3.42
N MET A 124 -10.34 7.25 -4.14
CA MET A 124 -10.15 7.29 -5.59
C MET A 124 -8.68 7.17 -6.01
N VAL A 125 -7.75 7.81 -5.28
CA VAL A 125 -6.33 7.75 -5.64
C VAL A 125 -5.72 6.39 -5.28
N GLU A 126 -6.18 5.78 -4.18
CA GLU A 126 -5.79 4.43 -3.77
C GLU A 126 -6.31 3.38 -4.76
N ASP A 127 -7.58 3.44 -5.13
CA ASP A 127 -8.19 2.56 -6.13
C ASP A 127 -7.47 2.69 -7.48
N LEU A 128 -7.16 3.93 -7.88
CA LEU A 128 -6.36 4.18 -9.08
C LEU A 128 -5.05 3.41 -9.05
N TRP A 129 -4.31 3.49 -7.94
CA TRP A 129 -3.00 2.86 -7.83
C TRP A 129 -3.13 1.34 -7.80
N VAL A 130 -4.05 0.79 -7.01
CA VAL A 130 -4.27 -0.66 -6.89
C VAL A 130 -4.72 -1.25 -8.22
N ILE A 131 -5.70 -0.64 -8.90
CA ILE A 131 -6.18 -1.09 -10.21
C ILE A 131 -5.07 -1.02 -11.25
N HIS A 132 -4.33 0.10 -11.31
CA HIS A 132 -3.23 0.27 -12.26
C HIS A 132 -2.17 -0.83 -12.12
N VAL A 133 -1.83 -1.16 -10.88
CA VAL A 133 -0.72 -2.06 -10.56
C VAL A 133 -1.12 -3.54 -10.63
N LEU A 134 -2.36 -3.89 -10.23
CA LEU A 134 -2.80 -5.28 -10.11
C LEU A 134 -3.64 -5.78 -11.29
N VAL A 135 -4.48 -4.92 -11.86
CA VAL A 135 -5.54 -5.34 -12.79
C VAL A 135 -5.17 -4.95 -14.21
N GLU A 136 -5.10 -3.64 -14.47
CA GLU A 136 -4.91 -3.11 -15.81
C GLU A 136 -4.08 -1.82 -15.77
N PRO A 137 -2.89 -1.81 -16.39
CA PRO A 137 -2.09 -0.60 -16.49
C PRO A 137 -2.83 0.49 -17.29
N MET A 138 -3.33 1.49 -16.59
CA MET A 138 -3.93 2.67 -17.20
C MET A 138 -2.93 3.49 -18.02
N ALA A 139 -3.42 4.12 -19.09
CA ALA A 139 -2.65 5.08 -19.87
C ALA A 139 -2.21 6.28 -19.01
N PRO A 140 -0.99 6.83 -19.19
CA PRO A 140 -0.50 7.96 -18.41
C PRO A 140 -1.44 9.16 -18.40
N GLN A 141 -2.07 9.48 -19.54
CA GLN A 141 -3.00 10.60 -19.68
C GLN A 141 -4.24 10.43 -18.77
N ARG A 142 -4.70 9.18 -18.57
CA ARG A 142 -5.81 8.89 -17.66
C ARG A 142 -5.42 9.12 -16.21
N ILE A 143 -4.21 8.73 -15.82
CA ILE A 143 -3.69 8.98 -14.47
C ILE A 143 -3.54 10.48 -14.23
N THR A 144 -2.98 11.22 -15.19
CA THR A 144 -2.89 12.68 -15.12
C THR A 144 -4.27 13.32 -15.01
N GLY A 145 -5.25 12.90 -15.82
CA GLY A 145 -6.62 13.43 -15.76
C GLY A 145 -7.29 13.20 -14.40
N ILE A 146 -7.14 12.02 -13.82
CA ILE A 146 -7.67 11.71 -12.48
C ILE A 146 -6.97 12.56 -11.42
N ARG A 147 -5.64 12.69 -11.49
CA ARG A 147 -4.88 13.55 -10.58
C ARG A 147 -5.40 14.99 -10.59
N GLU A 148 -5.51 15.60 -11.77
CA GLU A 148 -5.99 16.99 -11.87
C GLU A 148 -7.44 17.14 -11.37
N HIS A 149 -8.30 16.15 -11.63
CA HIS A 149 -9.66 16.13 -11.10
C HIS A 149 -9.67 16.11 -9.56
N LEU A 150 -8.94 15.20 -8.93
CA LEU A 150 -8.86 15.11 -7.47
C LEU A 150 -8.26 16.38 -6.85
N LEU A 151 -7.21 16.94 -7.45
CA LEU A 151 -6.62 18.20 -7.01
C LEU A 151 -7.60 19.38 -7.11
N SER A 152 -8.52 19.37 -8.09
CA SER A 152 -9.56 20.38 -8.22
C SER A 152 -10.61 20.29 -7.11
N LEU A 153 -10.96 19.07 -6.66
CA LEU A 153 -11.88 18.87 -5.52
C LEU A 153 -11.29 19.45 -4.24
N CYS A 154 -10.00 19.23 -4.01
CA CYS A 154 -9.26 19.79 -2.86
C CYS A 154 -9.12 21.32 -2.88
N GLY A 155 -9.38 22.00 -4.00
CA GLY A 155 -9.26 23.45 -4.14
C GLY A 155 -10.57 24.22 -3.93
N ASN A 156 -11.71 23.52 -3.85
CA ASN A 156 -13.04 24.16 -3.86
C ASN A 156 -13.58 24.50 -2.45
N ASP A 157 -12.89 24.10 -1.38
CA ASP A 157 -13.33 24.33 0.01
C ASP A 157 -13.28 25.81 0.44
N GLY A 158 -12.69 26.69 -0.38
CA GLY A 158 -12.69 28.14 -0.14
C GLY A 158 -13.99 28.88 -0.56
N ASN A 159 -14.96 28.22 -1.21
CA ASN A 159 -16.14 28.89 -1.78
C ASN A 159 -17.46 28.65 -1.03
N HIS A 160 -17.49 27.82 0.02
CA HIS A 160 -18.75 27.48 0.69
C HIS A 160 -19.11 28.32 1.94
N GLU A 161 -18.31 29.32 2.33
CA GLU A 161 -18.59 30.18 3.49
C GLU A 161 -18.78 31.69 3.17
N SER A 162 -19.25 32.06 1.98
CA SER A 162 -19.62 33.47 1.68
C SER A 162 -21.10 33.72 1.34
N HIS A 163 -21.98 32.74 1.53
CA HIS A 163 -23.43 32.90 1.26
C HIS A 163 -24.34 32.62 2.45
N ARG A 164 -23.90 32.94 3.67
CA ARG A 164 -24.80 33.12 4.82
C ARG A 164 -24.58 34.45 5.51
N ILE A 165 -24.93 35.54 4.83
CA ILE A 165 -25.37 36.78 5.48
C ILE A 165 -26.53 37.37 4.65
N ASN A 166 -27.75 37.11 5.11
CA ASN A 166 -28.81 38.09 5.43
C ASN A 166 -30.07 37.35 5.85
#